data_AF-A0A350PHK0-F1
#
_entry.id   AF-A0A350PHK0-F1
#
_cell.length_a   1.000
_cell.length_b   1.000
_cell.length_c   1.000
_cell.angle_alpha   90.00
_cell.angle_beta   90.00
_cell.angle_gamma   90.00
#
_symmetry.space_group_name_H-M   'P 1'
#
loop_
_entity.id
_entity.type
_entity.pdbx_description
1 polymer ?
#
loop_
_entity_poly.entity_id
_entity_poly.type
_entity_poly.pdbx_seq_one_letter_code
_entity_poly.pdbx_strand_id
1 'polypeptide(L)'
;MYFQTLDDKKQCVGIYKEGKIYFDSMPEDLRRTWAFTGSIKDKEVQFAQIYANGKSLEEACPEEFKKELADSNKKFLACIKSFETSKIDPRDHCIFDMIPYRFLMQFCEIRDKVTRHVFENHEKPRNYELLSESYKLLHKIKYQQLNVNSADCRDLQLSSKSRKKVADLIQRRYVSYNLFGAATGRLTTHPKSFPILTVRKDFRRLLKPNNDWFLQLDYNSADVRTFINLAGQPQPDGDVHEWNAKNLFNGKYTREEAKVKFFAWLFNPDSNLVENKKYNRKTVLDKWYQNGEIFSPYKRKIKVEERKALSYLVQSTTNDRILDRAIEIDALLEGRKSYIAFFIHDEVAIDFAQEDKDLLPKIKEIFEYGGFKSNISVGRDYYNLREL
;
A
#
# COMPACT_ATOMS: atom_id res chain seq x y z
N MET A 1 5.94 -27.03 -1.68
CA MET A 1 4.87 -27.51 -2.58
C MET A 1 3.96 -26.35 -2.99
N TYR A 2 3.22 -26.49 -4.11
CA TYR A 2 2.23 -25.49 -4.54
C TYR A 2 0.87 -25.77 -3.89
N PHE A 3 0.12 -24.70 -3.60
CA PHE A 3 -1.22 -24.79 -3.05
C PHE A 3 -2.07 -23.58 -3.44
N GLN A 4 -3.38 -23.71 -3.35
CA GLN A 4 -4.33 -22.61 -3.56
C GLN A 4 -5.22 -22.46 -2.33
N THR A 5 -5.40 -21.23 -1.87
CA THR A 5 -6.39 -20.92 -0.83
C THR A 5 -7.74 -20.62 -1.46
N LEU A 6 -8.80 -21.13 -0.85
CA LEU A 6 -10.17 -21.02 -1.36
C LEU A 6 -10.88 -19.72 -0.97
N ASP A 7 -10.39 -19.06 0.07
CA ASP A 7 -10.96 -17.84 0.61
C ASP A 7 -9.83 -16.90 1.07
N ASP A 8 -10.09 -15.59 1.10
CA ASP A 8 -9.13 -14.59 1.53
C ASP A 8 -9.27 -14.24 3.03
N LYS A 9 -10.36 -14.66 3.67
CA LYS A 9 -10.64 -14.46 5.11
C LYS A 9 -9.76 -15.35 5.99
N LYS A 10 -9.33 -14.80 7.14
CA LYS A 10 -8.47 -15.49 8.12
C LYS A 10 -9.12 -16.73 8.73
N GLN A 11 -10.41 -16.66 9.00
CA GLN A 11 -11.20 -17.72 9.62
C GLN A 11 -11.62 -18.83 8.64
N CYS A 12 -11.53 -18.58 7.33
CA CYS A 12 -11.95 -19.53 6.30
C CYS A 12 -10.75 -20.34 5.79
N VAL A 13 -10.45 -21.45 6.47
CA VAL A 13 -9.30 -22.31 6.14
C VAL A 13 -9.74 -23.39 5.15
N GLY A 14 -9.66 -23.05 3.86
CA GLY A 14 -9.82 -24.00 2.75
C GLY A 14 -8.59 -24.00 1.86
N ILE A 15 -7.91 -25.14 1.75
CA ILE A 15 -6.64 -25.26 1.01
C ILE A 15 -6.73 -26.41 0.01
N TYR A 16 -6.50 -26.09 -1.25
CA TYR A 16 -6.28 -27.08 -2.29
C TYR A 16 -4.79 -27.40 -2.42
N LYS A 17 -4.46 -28.69 -2.40
CA LYS A 17 -3.11 -29.24 -2.59
C LYS A 17 -3.21 -30.61 -3.26
N GLU A 18 -2.56 -30.77 -4.42
CA GLU A 18 -2.37 -32.06 -5.12
C GLU A 18 -3.66 -32.88 -5.31
N GLY A 19 -4.70 -32.27 -5.89
CA GLY A 19 -5.94 -32.99 -6.16
C GLY A 19 -6.79 -33.27 -4.91
N LYS A 20 -6.49 -32.64 -3.77
CA LYS A 20 -7.30 -32.72 -2.55
C LYS A 20 -7.56 -31.33 -1.98
N ILE A 21 -8.76 -31.13 -1.45
CA ILE A 21 -9.10 -29.95 -0.64
C ILE A 21 -9.10 -30.36 0.82
N TYR A 22 -8.40 -29.57 1.63
CA TYR A 22 -8.34 -29.67 3.08
C TYR A 22 -9.15 -28.53 3.67
N PHE A 23 -10.12 -28.88 4.50
CA PHE A 23 -10.91 -27.95 5.30
C PHE A 23 -10.42 -28.04 6.75
N ASP A 24 -10.27 -26.91 7.42
CA ASP A 24 -9.90 -26.77 8.85
C ASP A 24 -8.51 -27.25 9.29
N SER A 25 -7.78 -28.00 8.45
CA SER A 25 -6.39 -28.39 8.68
C SER A 25 -5.47 -27.83 7.60
N MET A 26 -4.36 -27.19 7.98
CA MET A 26 -3.35 -26.71 7.04
C MET A 26 -2.37 -27.85 6.74
N PRO A 27 -2.26 -28.32 5.48
CA PRO A 27 -1.28 -29.35 5.14
C PRO A 27 0.15 -28.90 5.44
N GLU A 28 1.05 -29.84 5.67
CA GLU A 28 2.48 -29.56 5.81
C GLU A 28 3.10 -29.16 4.44
N ASP A 29 4.27 -28.54 4.45
CA ASP A 29 5.09 -28.20 3.26
C ASP A 29 4.47 -27.23 2.23
N LEU A 30 3.63 -26.32 2.68
CA LEU A 30 3.10 -25.22 1.86
C LEU A 30 4.18 -24.18 1.61
N ARG A 31 4.60 -24.02 0.35
CA ARG A 31 5.70 -23.08 0.01
C ARG A 31 5.33 -22.02 -1.02
N ARG A 32 4.37 -22.29 -1.91
CA ARG A 32 4.07 -21.43 -3.05
C ARG A 32 2.58 -21.37 -3.31
N THR A 33 2.04 -20.17 -3.47
CA THR A 33 0.64 -19.95 -3.84
C THR A 33 0.51 -18.73 -4.75
N TRP A 34 -0.68 -18.49 -5.28
CA TRP A 34 -0.92 -17.33 -6.15
C TRP A 34 -0.81 -16.01 -5.39
N ALA A 35 -1.53 -15.85 -4.28
CA ALA A 35 -1.69 -14.60 -3.55
C ALA A 35 -1.74 -14.84 -2.04
N PHE A 36 -1.44 -13.81 -1.26
CA PHE A 36 -1.55 -13.86 0.19
C PHE A 36 -3.01 -13.83 0.61
N THR A 37 -3.34 -14.62 1.63
CA THR A 37 -4.65 -14.66 2.28
C THR A 37 -4.46 -14.74 3.79
N GLY A 38 -5.48 -14.30 4.54
CA GLY A 38 -5.37 -14.17 5.99
C GLY A 38 -5.15 -15.50 6.74
N SER A 39 -5.44 -16.64 6.10
CA SER A 39 -5.24 -17.98 6.67
C SER A 39 -3.78 -18.45 6.64
N ILE A 40 -2.92 -17.82 5.82
CA ILE A 40 -1.51 -18.17 5.71
C ILE A 40 -0.72 -17.58 6.88
N LYS A 41 -0.22 -18.45 7.75
CA LYS A 41 0.62 -18.07 8.91
C LYS A 41 2.11 -18.20 8.67
N ASP A 42 2.51 -19.08 7.75
CA ASP A 42 3.91 -19.36 7.47
C ASP A 42 4.57 -18.19 6.70
N LYS A 43 5.72 -17.74 7.21
CA LYS A 43 6.51 -16.64 6.64
C LYS A 43 7.29 -17.08 5.41
N GLU A 44 7.53 -18.37 5.19
CA GLU A 44 8.32 -18.89 4.07
C GLU A 44 7.53 -19.00 2.75
N VAL A 45 6.20 -18.82 2.80
CA VAL A 45 5.34 -18.91 1.61
C VAL A 45 5.64 -17.80 0.61
N GLN A 46 5.81 -18.20 -0.65
CA GLN A 46 5.99 -17.29 -1.77
C GLN A 46 4.69 -17.07 -2.56
N PHE A 47 4.52 -15.86 -3.12
CA PHE A 47 3.31 -15.41 -3.82
C PHE A 47 3.59 -15.12 -5.29
N ALA A 48 2.98 -15.88 -6.20
CA ALA A 48 3.17 -15.75 -7.63
C ALA A 48 2.73 -14.39 -8.18
N GLN A 49 1.71 -13.76 -7.58
CA GLN A 49 1.24 -12.42 -7.98
C GLN A 49 2.37 -11.38 -7.89
N ILE A 50 3.29 -11.51 -6.93
CA ILE A 50 4.45 -10.62 -6.81
C ILE A 50 5.46 -10.88 -7.95
N TYR A 51 5.70 -12.16 -8.29
CA TYR A 51 6.54 -12.54 -9.43
C TYR A 51 5.97 -12.04 -10.77
N ALA A 52 4.64 -12.02 -10.88
CA ALA A 52 3.93 -11.51 -12.03
C ALA A 52 3.78 -9.97 -12.05
N ASN A 53 4.44 -9.23 -11.14
CA ASN A 53 4.33 -7.77 -11.00
C ASN A 53 2.87 -7.27 -10.89
N GLY A 54 2.03 -8.01 -10.17
CA GLY A 54 0.63 -7.62 -9.91
C GLY A 54 -0.36 -7.93 -11.02
N LYS A 55 0.05 -8.60 -12.09
CA LYS A 55 -0.87 -9.12 -13.11
C LYS A 55 -1.94 -10.00 -12.47
N SER A 56 -3.14 -9.94 -13.04
CA SER A 56 -4.23 -10.87 -12.73
C SER A 56 -3.87 -12.29 -13.18
N LEU A 57 -4.60 -13.28 -12.68
CA LEU A 57 -4.35 -14.67 -13.00
C LEU A 57 -4.62 -14.93 -14.49
N GLU A 58 -5.57 -14.21 -15.08
CA GLU A 58 -5.92 -14.24 -16.49
C GLU A 58 -4.81 -13.65 -17.38
N GLU A 59 -4.21 -12.52 -16.96
CA GLU A 59 -3.11 -11.87 -17.69
C GLU A 59 -1.79 -12.65 -17.62
N ALA A 60 -1.60 -13.44 -16.56
CA ALA A 60 -0.45 -14.31 -16.37
C ALA A 60 -0.68 -15.74 -16.89
N CYS A 61 -1.88 -16.04 -17.40
CA CYS A 61 -2.23 -17.37 -17.88
C CYS A 61 -1.58 -17.65 -19.25
N PRO A 62 -0.88 -18.79 -19.42
CA PRO A 62 -0.39 -19.21 -20.73
C PRO A 62 -1.55 -19.51 -21.69
N GLU A 63 -1.32 -19.36 -23.00
CA GLU A 63 -2.36 -19.49 -24.04
C GLU A 63 -3.13 -20.82 -23.96
N GLU A 64 -2.42 -21.91 -23.63
CA GLU A 64 -2.98 -23.26 -23.52
C GLU A 64 -4.12 -23.36 -22.50
N PHE A 65 -4.03 -22.60 -21.40
CA PHE A 65 -4.97 -22.67 -20.29
C PHE A 65 -6.01 -21.54 -20.29
N LYS A 66 -5.89 -20.55 -21.18
CA LYS A 66 -6.78 -19.37 -21.17
C LYS A 66 -8.25 -19.71 -21.32
N LYS A 67 -8.58 -20.63 -22.22
CA LYS A 67 -9.98 -21.03 -22.46
C LYS A 67 -10.57 -21.73 -21.22
N GLU A 68 -9.84 -22.70 -20.68
CA GLU A 68 -10.24 -23.44 -19.48
C GLU A 68 -10.41 -22.51 -18.27
N LEU A 69 -9.48 -21.58 -18.08
CA LEU A 69 -9.55 -20.57 -17.03
C LEU A 69 -10.74 -19.63 -17.21
N ALA A 70 -10.98 -19.14 -18.43
CA ALA A 70 -12.10 -18.24 -18.71
C ALA A 70 -13.45 -18.91 -18.45
N ASP A 71 -13.62 -20.16 -18.85
CA ASP A 71 -14.84 -20.95 -18.59
C ASP A 71 -15.03 -21.20 -17.08
N SER A 72 -13.95 -21.49 -16.37
CA SER A 72 -13.96 -21.68 -14.92
C SER A 72 -14.34 -20.39 -14.17
N ASN A 73 -13.73 -19.26 -14.53
CA ASN A 73 -14.04 -17.94 -13.98
C ASN A 73 -15.48 -17.51 -14.26
N LYS A 74 -16.01 -17.79 -15.46
CA LYS A 74 -17.40 -17.49 -15.81
C LYS A 74 -18.38 -18.24 -14.90
N LYS A 75 -18.11 -19.51 -14.61
CA LYS A 75 -18.90 -20.31 -13.66
C LYS A 75 -18.78 -19.75 -12.24
N PHE A 76 -17.58 -19.39 -11.80
CA PHE A 76 -17.35 -18.81 -10.47
C PHE A 76 -18.13 -17.49 -10.30
N LEU A 77 -18.05 -16.59 -11.28
CA LEU A 77 -18.80 -15.32 -11.28
C LEU A 77 -20.31 -15.54 -11.28
N ALA A 78 -20.82 -16.59 -11.94
CA ALA A 78 -22.23 -16.94 -11.89
C ALA A 78 -22.67 -17.36 -10.47
N CYS A 79 -21.84 -18.13 -9.75
CA CYS A 79 -22.08 -18.47 -8.35
C CYS A 79 -22.11 -17.21 -7.46
N ILE A 80 -21.13 -16.32 -7.59
CA ILE A 80 -21.10 -15.06 -6.83
C ILE A 80 -22.35 -14.22 -7.10
N LYS A 81 -22.77 -14.10 -8.37
CA LYS A 81 -23.99 -13.38 -8.74
C LYS A 81 -25.26 -14.01 -8.15
N SER A 82 -25.30 -15.35 -8.02
CA SER A 82 -26.42 -16.02 -7.34
C SER A 82 -26.48 -15.70 -5.84
N PHE A 83 -25.32 -15.53 -5.18
CA PHE A 83 -25.25 -15.14 -3.77
C PHE A 83 -25.73 -13.71 -3.57
N GLU A 84 -25.29 -12.78 -4.42
CA GLU A 84 -25.76 -11.39 -4.42
C GLU A 84 -27.28 -11.31 -4.61
N THR A 85 -27.83 -12.09 -5.55
CA THR A 85 -29.28 -12.16 -5.80
C THR A 85 -30.05 -12.70 -4.58
N SER A 86 -29.43 -13.63 -3.85
CA SER A 86 -29.98 -14.25 -2.64
C SER A 86 -29.73 -13.41 -1.38
N LYS A 87 -29.12 -12.22 -1.50
CA LYS A 87 -28.74 -11.34 -0.38
C LYS A 87 -27.83 -12.01 0.66
N ILE A 88 -27.00 -12.96 0.22
CA ILE A 88 -25.97 -13.57 1.06
C ILE A 88 -24.71 -12.71 0.94
N ASP A 89 -24.18 -12.22 2.06
CA ASP A 89 -22.90 -11.49 2.06
C ASP A 89 -21.73 -12.48 2.08
N PRO A 90 -20.87 -12.52 1.04
CA PRO A 90 -19.68 -13.37 1.02
C PRO A 90 -18.64 -13.04 2.09
N ARG A 91 -18.79 -11.94 2.83
CA ARG A 91 -17.93 -11.60 3.98
C ARG A 91 -18.29 -12.40 5.22
N ASP A 92 -19.56 -12.75 5.39
CA ASP A 92 -20.06 -13.44 6.58
C ASP A 92 -19.95 -14.97 6.46
N HIS A 93 -19.74 -15.47 5.24
CA HIS A 93 -19.66 -16.90 4.93
C HIS A 93 -18.37 -17.27 4.23
N CYS A 94 -17.86 -18.49 4.46
CA CYS A 94 -16.76 -19.03 3.68
C CYS A 94 -17.26 -19.42 2.29
N ILE A 95 -16.57 -18.94 1.24
CA ILE A 95 -17.04 -19.08 -0.14
C ILE A 95 -17.16 -20.56 -0.54
N PHE A 96 -16.27 -21.41 -0.03
CA PHE A 96 -16.24 -22.83 -0.37
C PHE A 96 -17.41 -23.63 0.20
N ASP A 97 -18.09 -23.16 1.25
CA ASP A 97 -19.27 -23.85 1.80
C ASP A 97 -20.49 -23.74 0.87
N MET A 98 -20.51 -22.70 0.04
CA MET A 98 -21.63 -22.37 -0.84
C MET A 98 -21.42 -22.87 -2.28
N ILE A 99 -20.25 -23.42 -2.59
CA ILE A 99 -19.86 -23.81 -3.94
C ILE A 99 -19.66 -25.33 -4.03
N PRO A 100 -20.18 -26.01 -5.08
CA PRO A 100 -20.01 -27.45 -5.23
C PRO A 100 -18.55 -27.90 -5.26
N TYR A 101 -18.21 -28.93 -4.47
CA TYR A 101 -16.86 -29.48 -4.33
C TYR A 101 -16.17 -29.77 -5.67
N ARG A 102 -16.87 -30.43 -6.60
CA ARG A 102 -16.30 -30.78 -7.93
C ARG A 102 -15.88 -29.54 -8.72
N PHE A 103 -16.61 -28.44 -8.58
CA PHE A 103 -16.25 -27.20 -9.25
C PHE A 103 -15.08 -26.50 -8.57
N LEU A 104 -15.03 -26.46 -7.23
CA LEU A 104 -13.88 -25.93 -6.49
C LEU A 104 -12.58 -26.65 -6.86
N MET A 105 -12.63 -27.98 -6.95
CA MET A 105 -11.51 -28.82 -7.39
C MET A 105 -10.96 -28.37 -8.75
N GLN A 106 -11.83 -28.32 -9.77
CA GLN A 106 -11.45 -27.89 -11.13
C GLN A 106 -10.93 -26.45 -11.16
N PHE A 107 -11.58 -25.56 -10.39
CA PHE A 107 -11.17 -24.15 -10.28
C PHE A 107 -9.77 -24.01 -9.65
N CYS A 108 -9.45 -24.81 -8.65
CA CYS A 108 -8.13 -24.77 -8.03
C CYS A 108 -7.06 -25.44 -8.88
N GLU A 109 -7.38 -26.52 -9.59
CA GLU A 109 -6.46 -27.20 -10.51
C GLU A 109 -5.94 -26.24 -11.59
N ILE A 110 -6.84 -25.51 -12.26
CA ILE A 110 -6.44 -24.56 -13.31
C ILE A 110 -5.59 -23.42 -12.73
N ARG A 111 -5.93 -22.91 -11.54
CA ARG A 111 -5.16 -21.87 -10.86
C ARG A 111 -3.78 -22.35 -10.42
N ASP A 112 -3.67 -23.60 -9.97
CA ASP A 112 -2.39 -24.20 -9.59
C ASP A 112 -1.47 -24.34 -10.81
N LYS A 113 -2.00 -24.76 -11.97
CA LYS A 113 -1.24 -24.80 -13.24
C LYS A 113 -0.70 -23.42 -13.62
N VAL A 114 -1.53 -22.38 -13.58
CA VAL A 114 -1.10 -21.00 -13.87
C VAL A 114 -0.07 -20.51 -12.86
N THR A 115 -0.26 -20.82 -11.57
CA THR A 115 0.67 -20.45 -10.50
C THR A 115 2.05 -21.08 -10.75
N ARG A 116 2.11 -22.38 -11.08
CA ARG A 116 3.35 -23.07 -11.42
C ARG A 116 4.05 -22.42 -12.62
N HIS A 117 3.29 -22.16 -13.68
CA HIS A 117 3.80 -21.49 -14.87
C HIS A 117 4.47 -20.15 -14.53
N VAL A 118 3.87 -19.34 -13.67
CA VAL A 118 4.46 -18.06 -13.25
C VAL A 118 5.77 -18.27 -12.50
N PHE A 119 5.83 -19.19 -11.54
CA PHE A 119 7.07 -19.46 -10.79
C PHE A 119 8.20 -20.04 -11.65
N GLU A 120 7.87 -20.73 -12.74
CA GLU A 120 8.86 -21.32 -13.66
C GLU A 120 9.37 -20.32 -14.70
N ASN A 121 8.54 -19.34 -15.10
CA ASN A 121 8.86 -18.42 -16.21
C ASN A 121 9.19 -16.99 -15.76
N HIS A 122 8.89 -16.62 -14.52
CA HIS A 122 9.16 -15.28 -13.99
C HIS A 122 10.28 -15.30 -12.95
N GLU A 123 11.18 -14.33 -13.06
CA GLU A 123 12.24 -14.13 -12.07
C GLU A 123 11.68 -13.52 -10.77
N LYS A 124 12.27 -13.93 -9.64
CA LYS A 124 11.95 -13.35 -8.33
C LYS A 124 12.38 -11.87 -8.30
N PRO A 125 11.47 -10.92 -8.02
CA PRO A 125 11.84 -9.51 -7.86
C PRO A 125 12.89 -9.31 -6.75
N ARG A 126 13.86 -8.42 -6.97
CA ARG A 126 14.93 -8.17 -5.98
C ARG A 126 14.43 -7.54 -4.68
N ASN A 127 13.31 -6.82 -4.74
CA ASN A 127 12.63 -6.21 -3.59
C ASN A 127 11.46 -7.07 -3.08
N TYR A 128 11.47 -8.38 -3.38
CA TYR A 128 10.37 -9.30 -3.03
C TYR A 128 10.00 -9.27 -1.54
N GLU A 129 10.99 -9.21 -0.64
CA GLU A 129 10.76 -9.22 0.81
C GLU A 129 9.89 -8.02 1.24
N LEU A 130 10.27 -6.82 0.83
CA LEU A 130 9.48 -5.61 1.09
C LEU A 130 8.08 -5.71 0.49
N LEU A 131 7.95 -6.20 -0.74
CA LEU A 131 6.64 -6.35 -1.40
C LEU A 131 5.75 -7.38 -0.68
N SER A 132 6.33 -8.49 -0.22
CA SER A 132 5.63 -9.54 0.53
C SER A 132 5.09 -9.00 1.85
N GLU A 133 5.93 -8.34 2.65
CA GLU A 133 5.51 -7.78 3.93
C GLU A 133 4.52 -6.61 3.75
N SER A 134 4.75 -5.76 2.73
CA SER A 134 3.78 -4.72 2.35
C SER A 134 2.43 -5.34 1.99
N TYR A 135 2.43 -6.43 1.22
CA TYR A 135 1.20 -7.07 0.80
C TYR A 135 0.42 -7.65 1.98
N LYS A 136 1.12 -8.25 2.96
CA LYS A 136 0.51 -8.72 4.23
C LYS A 136 -0.10 -7.57 5.03
N LEU A 137 0.62 -6.46 5.18
CA LEU A 137 0.13 -5.28 5.90
C LEU A 137 -1.11 -4.67 5.22
N LEU A 138 -1.08 -4.52 3.89
CA LEU A 138 -2.23 -4.00 3.14
C LEU A 138 -3.43 -4.94 3.20
N HIS A 139 -3.20 -6.25 3.25
CA HIS A 139 -4.25 -7.24 3.47
C HIS A 139 -4.84 -7.11 4.88
N LYS A 140 -4.01 -6.91 5.92
CA LYS A 140 -4.49 -6.62 7.29
C LYS A 140 -5.40 -5.39 7.30
N ILE A 141 -4.98 -4.29 6.66
CA ILE A 141 -5.77 -3.05 6.56
C ILE A 141 -7.11 -3.27 5.84
N LYS A 142 -7.14 -4.08 4.76
CA LYS A 142 -8.38 -4.42 4.03
C LYS A 142 -9.46 -5.01 4.92
N TYR A 143 -9.06 -5.75 5.95
CA TYR A 143 -9.95 -6.46 6.85
C TYR A 143 -10.27 -5.70 8.15
N GLN A 144 -9.63 -4.55 8.38
CA GLN A 144 -9.98 -3.67 9.49
C GLN A 144 -11.24 -2.87 9.14
N GLN A 145 -12.16 -2.77 10.10
CA GLN A 145 -13.36 -1.98 9.94
C GLN A 145 -13.05 -0.49 10.07
N LEU A 146 -13.34 0.27 9.01
CA LEU A 146 -13.22 1.71 9.00
C LEU A 146 -14.46 2.35 9.65
N ASN A 147 -14.25 3.12 10.71
CA ASN A 147 -15.31 3.87 11.36
C ASN A 147 -15.58 5.18 10.59
N VAL A 148 -16.59 5.13 9.72
CA VAL A 148 -17.10 6.27 8.96
C VAL A 148 -18.42 6.72 9.57
N ASN A 149 -18.44 7.93 10.13
CA ASN A 149 -19.57 8.50 10.83
C ASN A 149 -19.82 9.96 10.41
N SER A 150 -21.10 10.36 10.33
CA SER A 150 -21.53 11.71 9.97
C SER A 150 -22.30 12.47 11.06
N ALA A 151 -22.44 11.91 12.26
CA ALA A 151 -23.20 12.50 13.37
C ALA A 151 -22.83 13.97 13.61
N ASP A 152 -21.52 14.26 13.66
CA ASP A 152 -20.99 15.60 13.90
C ASP A 152 -20.56 16.28 12.60
N CYS A 153 -21.22 16.04 11.46
CA CYS A 153 -20.79 16.54 10.14
C CYS A 153 -21.94 17.12 9.30
N ARG A 154 -22.96 17.71 9.94
CA ARG A 154 -24.15 18.25 9.26
C ARG A 154 -23.83 19.34 8.24
N ASP A 155 -22.81 20.14 8.52
CA ASP A 155 -22.26 21.17 7.61
C ASP A 155 -21.76 20.60 6.28
N LEU A 156 -21.24 19.36 6.27
CA LEU A 156 -20.84 18.68 5.04
C LEU A 156 -22.03 18.25 4.17
N GLN A 157 -23.26 18.30 4.69
CA GLN A 157 -24.48 17.85 4.00
C GLN A 157 -25.38 19.00 3.51
N LEU A 158 -24.88 20.23 3.58
CA LEU A 158 -25.62 21.44 3.18
C LEU A 158 -25.99 21.43 1.68
N SER A 159 -25.08 20.96 0.81
CA SER A 159 -25.35 20.83 -0.61
C SER A 159 -25.86 19.42 -0.98
N SER A 160 -26.73 19.34 -2.00
CA SER A 160 -27.26 18.07 -2.52
C SER A 160 -26.15 17.13 -3.03
N LYS A 161 -25.13 17.69 -3.69
CA LYS A 161 -23.95 16.96 -4.18
C LYS A 161 -23.14 16.38 -3.03
N SER A 162 -22.86 17.18 -2.00
CA SER A 162 -22.12 16.71 -0.83
C SER A 162 -22.90 15.65 -0.05
N ARG A 163 -24.22 15.78 0.08
CA ARG A 163 -25.08 14.80 0.75
C ARG A 163 -25.04 13.42 0.07
N LYS A 164 -25.17 13.37 -1.26
CA LYS A 164 -25.03 12.12 -2.02
C LYS A 164 -23.65 11.50 -1.82
N LYS A 165 -22.60 12.31 -1.79
CA LYS A 165 -21.23 11.82 -1.59
C LYS A 165 -21.01 11.28 -0.18
N VAL A 166 -21.52 11.95 0.84
CA VAL A 166 -21.47 11.49 2.24
C VAL A 166 -22.21 10.16 2.38
N ALA A 167 -23.39 10.02 1.78
CA ALA A 167 -24.14 8.77 1.78
C ALA A 167 -23.34 7.62 1.13
N ASP A 168 -22.68 7.85 -0.02
CA ASP A 168 -21.77 6.86 -0.65
C ASP A 168 -20.57 6.52 0.25
N LEU A 169 -19.95 7.51 0.89
CA LEU A 169 -18.78 7.28 1.74
C LEU A 169 -19.11 6.48 3.01
N ILE A 170 -20.26 6.71 3.63
CA ILE A 170 -20.69 5.98 4.86
C ILE A 170 -20.88 4.49 4.59
N GLN A 171 -21.23 4.09 3.36
CA GLN A 171 -21.37 2.68 3.00
C GLN A 171 -20.02 1.97 2.86
N ARG A 172 -18.91 2.71 2.73
CA ARG A 172 -17.57 2.14 2.52
C ARG A 172 -16.88 1.93 3.85
N ARG A 173 -16.84 0.67 4.30
CA ARG A 173 -16.38 0.27 5.64
C ARG A 173 -14.94 -0.26 5.70
N TYR A 174 -14.18 -0.14 4.62
CA TYR A 174 -12.81 -0.67 4.55
C TYR A 174 -12.00 0.05 3.47
N VAL A 175 -10.68 -0.01 3.60
CA VAL A 175 -9.73 0.52 2.62
C VAL A 175 -9.02 -0.65 1.94
N SER A 176 -9.02 -0.69 0.61
CA SER A 176 -8.31 -1.74 -0.13
C SER A 176 -7.33 -1.09 -1.10
N TYR A 177 -6.04 -1.36 -0.88
CA TYR A 177 -4.98 -0.82 -1.72
C TYR A 177 -4.60 -1.78 -2.84
N ASN A 178 -4.18 -1.21 -3.97
CA ASN A 178 -3.49 -1.91 -5.04
C ASN A 178 -2.02 -1.47 -5.03
N LEU A 179 -1.14 -2.42 -4.67
CA LEU A 179 0.32 -2.25 -4.58
C LEU A 179 0.99 -2.04 -5.95
N PHE A 180 0.36 -2.51 -7.02
CA PHE A 180 0.90 -2.51 -8.39
C PHE A 180 0.16 -1.52 -9.31
N GLY A 181 -0.69 -0.65 -8.76
CA GLY A 181 -1.53 0.26 -9.57
C GLY A 181 -0.80 1.49 -10.12
N ALA A 182 0.38 1.83 -9.61
CA ALA A 182 1.21 2.93 -10.13
C ALA A 182 2.61 2.44 -10.51
N ALA A 183 3.15 2.96 -11.61
CA ALA A 183 4.48 2.60 -12.11
C ALA A 183 5.61 2.89 -11.10
N THR A 184 5.44 3.91 -10.24
CA THR A 184 6.41 4.27 -9.20
C THR A 184 6.28 3.42 -7.94
N GLY A 185 5.32 2.49 -7.87
CA GLY A 185 5.03 1.70 -6.67
C GLY A 185 4.13 2.41 -5.64
N ARG A 186 3.74 3.66 -5.90
CA ARG A 186 2.75 4.38 -5.08
C ARG A 186 1.47 3.57 -4.96
N LEU A 187 0.92 3.51 -3.76
CA LEU A 187 -0.35 2.85 -3.52
C LEU A 187 -1.46 3.54 -4.33
N THR A 188 -2.38 2.73 -4.84
CA THR A 188 -3.66 3.18 -5.38
C THR A 188 -4.78 2.47 -4.64
N THR A 189 -6.04 2.86 -4.81
CA THR A 189 -7.18 2.18 -4.16
C THR A 189 -7.98 1.37 -5.16
N HIS A 190 -8.44 0.19 -4.76
CA HIS A 190 -9.37 -0.59 -5.56
C HIS A 190 -10.75 0.08 -5.58
N PRO A 191 -11.52 -0.07 -6.68
CA PRO A 191 -12.90 0.37 -6.74
C PRO A 191 -13.74 -0.22 -5.60
N LYS A 192 -14.86 0.44 -5.26
CA LYS A 192 -15.79 0.07 -4.17
C LYS A 192 -15.22 0.14 -2.74
N SER A 193 -13.90 0.23 -2.54
CA SER A 193 -13.30 0.53 -1.22
C SER A 193 -13.38 2.04 -0.88
N PHE A 194 -13.13 2.41 0.37
CA PHE A 194 -13.06 3.82 0.77
C PHE A 194 -11.90 4.53 0.03
N PRO A 195 -12.16 5.64 -0.70
CA PRO A 195 -11.18 6.28 -1.56
C PRO A 195 -10.20 7.18 -0.77
N ILE A 196 -9.51 6.62 0.22
CA ILE A 196 -8.71 7.37 1.19
C ILE A 196 -7.63 8.25 0.57
N LEU A 197 -7.06 7.83 -0.56
CA LEU A 197 -6.01 8.55 -1.29
C LEU A 197 -6.53 9.72 -2.13
N THR A 198 -7.84 9.80 -2.39
CA THR A 198 -8.43 10.83 -3.28
C THR A 198 -9.61 11.54 -2.64
N VAL A 199 -9.98 11.18 -1.42
CA VAL A 199 -11.06 11.83 -0.66
C VAL A 199 -10.68 13.28 -0.38
N ARG A 200 -11.63 14.18 -0.61
CA ARG A 200 -11.46 15.61 -0.34
C ARG A 200 -11.22 15.82 1.16
N LYS A 201 -10.35 16.78 1.49
CA LYS A 201 -9.83 16.98 2.86
C LYS A 201 -10.95 17.13 3.90
N ASP A 202 -11.97 17.92 3.61
CA ASP A 202 -13.13 18.14 4.49
C ASP A 202 -13.91 16.85 4.82
N PHE A 203 -14.04 15.92 3.87
CA PHE A 203 -14.69 14.62 4.13
C PHE A 203 -13.86 13.69 5.02
N ARG A 204 -12.59 13.99 5.29
CA ARG A 204 -11.78 13.22 6.26
C ARG A 204 -12.31 13.34 7.69
N ARG A 205 -13.13 14.37 7.99
CA ARG A 205 -13.83 14.53 9.28
C ARG A 205 -14.84 13.39 9.56
N LEU A 206 -15.28 12.69 8.50
CA LEU A 206 -16.14 11.52 8.61
C LEU A 206 -15.41 10.30 9.18
N LEU A 207 -14.08 10.26 9.08
CA LEU A 207 -13.26 9.19 9.64
C LEU A 207 -13.09 9.42 11.12
N LYS A 208 -13.53 8.47 11.94
CA LYS A 208 -13.37 8.45 13.39
C LYS A 208 -12.48 7.26 13.77
N PRO A 209 -11.69 7.34 14.85
CA PRO A 209 -10.95 6.18 15.34
C PRO A 209 -11.93 5.12 15.86
N ASN A 210 -11.51 3.86 15.86
CA ASN A 210 -12.16 2.79 16.60
C ASN A 210 -11.63 2.71 18.03
N ASN A 211 -10.37 3.11 18.25
CA ASN A 211 -9.77 3.35 19.55
C ASN A 211 -10.00 4.82 19.98
N ASP A 212 -9.05 5.40 20.70
CA ASP A 212 -9.19 6.73 21.30
C ASP A 212 -8.88 7.87 20.30
N TRP A 213 -7.85 7.71 19.47
CA TRP A 213 -7.33 8.77 18.62
C TRP A 213 -6.79 8.23 17.29
N PHE A 214 -6.81 9.06 16.25
CA PHE A 214 -5.86 8.88 15.15
C PHE A 214 -4.54 9.53 15.52
N LEU A 215 -3.46 8.79 15.31
CA LEU A 215 -2.08 9.28 15.31
C LEU A 215 -1.60 9.33 13.85
N GLN A 216 -1.33 10.54 13.35
CA GLN A 216 -0.81 10.78 12.01
C GLN A 216 0.70 10.96 12.10
N LEU A 217 1.42 10.20 11.27
CA LEU A 217 2.84 10.35 11.01
C LEU A 217 3.01 10.87 9.58
N ASP A 218 3.49 12.10 9.44
CA ASP A 218 3.66 12.77 8.13
C ASP A 218 5.10 13.26 7.98
N TYR A 219 5.80 12.82 6.93
CA TYR A 219 7.17 13.28 6.71
C TYR A 219 7.21 14.75 6.33
N ASN A 220 8.10 15.52 6.97
CA ASN A 220 8.38 16.88 6.51
C ASN A 220 9.09 16.81 5.15
N SER A 221 8.35 17.06 4.06
CA SER A 221 8.87 17.11 2.69
C SER A 221 9.53 15.79 2.25
N ALA A 222 8.79 14.68 2.33
CA ALA A 222 9.30 13.32 2.10
C ALA A 222 10.17 13.18 0.84
N ASP A 223 9.68 13.64 -0.31
CA ASP A 223 10.39 13.55 -1.60
C ASP A 223 11.71 14.33 -1.61
N VAL A 224 11.77 15.48 -0.92
CA VAL A 224 13.01 16.27 -0.83
C VAL A 224 14.02 15.57 0.07
N ARG A 225 13.60 15.04 1.21
CA ARG A 225 14.47 14.27 2.10
C ARG A 225 15.02 13.02 1.43
N THR A 226 14.17 12.33 0.66
CA THR A 226 14.57 11.20 -0.19
C THR A 226 15.63 11.61 -1.19
N PHE A 227 15.45 12.73 -1.89
CA PHE A 227 16.47 13.25 -2.81
C PHE A 227 17.81 13.54 -2.10
N ILE A 228 17.78 14.21 -0.94
CA ILE A 228 18.98 14.53 -0.15
C ILE A 228 19.71 13.24 0.26
N ASN A 229 18.96 12.22 0.68
CA ASN A 229 19.51 10.91 1.02
C ASN A 229 20.12 10.20 -0.19
N LEU A 230 19.44 10.20 -1.35
CA LEU A 230 19.95 9.63 -2.59
C LEU A 230 21.23 10.34 -3.08
N ALA A 231 21.36 11.64 -2.81
CA ALA A 231 22.54 12.45 -3.08
C ALA A 231 23.68 12.27 -2.06
N GLY A 232 23.47 11.44 -1.02
CA GLY A 232 24.47 11.17 0.01
C GLY A 232 24.77 12.38 0.91
N GLN A 233 23.84 13.33 1.03
CA GLN A 233 24.00 14.52 1.86
C GLN A 233 23.36 14.31 3.25
N PRO A 234 23.88 14.97 4.31
CA PRO A 234 23.25 14.94 5.62
C PRO A 234 21.85 15.57 5.56
N GLN A 235 20.90 14.99 6.30
CA GLN A 235 19.55 15.53 6.40
C GLN A 235 19.57 16.87 7.15
N PRO A 236 18.87 17.91 6.65
CA PRO A 236 18.70 19.14 7.40
C PRO A 236 17.96 18.92 8.71
N ASP A 237 18.45 19.59 9.76
CA ASP A 237 17.74 19.74 11.02
C ASP A 237 16.56 20.71 10.83
N GLY A 238 15.37 20.30 11.24
CA GLY A 238 14.15 21.10 11.09
C GLY A 238 13.54 21.07 9.69
N ASP A 239 12.91 22.16 9.28
CA ASP A 239 12.16 22.26 8.03
C ASP A 239 13.08 22.39 6.80
N VAL A 240 12.90 21.48 5.83
CA VAL A 240 13.78 21.41 4.66
C VAL A 240 13.60 22.62 3.74
N HIS A 241 12.40 23.17 3.63
CA HIS A 241 12.13 24.30 2.75
C HIS A 241 12.72 25.59 3.33
N GLU A 242 12.66 25.78 4.65
CA GLU A 242 13.37 26.88 5.31
C GLU A 242 14.88 26.75 5.18
N TRP A 243 15.41 25.53 5.34
CA TRP A 243 16.83 25.27 5.14
C TRP A 243 17.23 25.59 3.69
N ASN A 244 16.43 25.16 2.70
CA ASN A 244 16.67 25.45 1.29
C ASN A 244 16.63 26.95 0.99
N ALA A 245 15.68 27.69 1.56
CA ALA A 245 15.61 29.15 1.42
C ALA A 245 16.92 29.83 1.85
N LYS A 246 17.46 29.45 3.00
CA LYS A 246 18.70 30.00 3.57
C LYS A 246 19.94 29.57 2.78
N ASN A 247 20.07 28.29 2.46
CA ASN A 247 21.33 27.69 2.00
C ASN A 247 21.43 27.51 0.47
N LEU A 248 20.30 27.36 -0.24
CA LEU A 248 20.31 27.23 -1.70
C LEU A 248 19.98 28.54 -2.40
N PHE A 249 19.12 29.35 -1.79
CA PHE A 249 18.64 30.60 -2.38
C PHE A 249 19.18 31.85 -1.68
N ASN A 250 20.18 31.71 -0.81
CA ASN A 250 20.83 32.80 -0.08
C ASN A 250 19.85 33.73 0.66
N GLY A 251 18.77 33.16 1.21
CA GLY A 251 17.73 33.91 1.94
C GLY A 251 16.85 34.81 1.07
N LYS A 252 16.94 34.72 -0.27
CA LYS A 252 16.19 35.59 -1.20
C LYS A 252 14.68 35.32 -1.25
N TYR A 253 14.26 34.13 -0.83
CA TYR A 253 12.87 33.67 -0.95
C TYR A 253 12.30 33.27 0.40
N THR A 254 11.00 33.42 0.53
CA THR A 254 10.23 32.84 1.65
C THR A 254 10.22 31.32 1.57
N ARG A 255 9.81 30.66 2.66
CA ARG A 255 9.67 29.19 2.72
C ARG A 255 8.82 28.62 1.58
N GLU A 256 7.64 29.20 1.32
CA GLU A 256 6.72 28.72 0.29
C GLU A 256 7.26 28.92 -1.13
N GLU A 257 7.91 30.05 -1.39
CA GLU A 257 8.56 30.30 -2.68
C GLU A 257 9.73 29.35 -2.91
N ALA A 258 10.55 29.12 -1.88
CA ALA A 258 11.66 28.17 -1.93
C ALA A 258 11.16 26.74 -2.19
N LYS A 259 10.05 26.34 -1.56
CA LYS A 259 9.38 25.06 -1.83
C LYS A 259 8.99 24.91 -3.29
N VAL A 260 8.23 25.87 -3.84
CA VAL A 260 7.75 25.82 -5.23
C VAL A 260 8.94 25.78 -6.20
N LYS A 261 9.94 26.63 -6.01
CA LYS A 261 11.14 26.68 -6.87
C LYS A 261 11.96 25.39 -6.78
N PHE A 262 12.11 24.83 -5.58
CA PHE A 262 12.84 23.58 -5.40
C PHE A 262 12.14 22.41 -6.09
N PHE A 263 10.82 22.27 -5.96
CA PHE A 263 10.09 21.21 -6.66
C PHE A 263 10.11 21.39 -8.18
N ALA A 264 9.99 22.63 -8.65
CA ALA A 264 10.14 22.94 -10.07
C ALA A 264 11.53 22.52 -10.59
N TRP A 265 12.58 22.76 -9.82
CA TRP A 265 13.94 22.30 -10.15
C TRP A 265 14.09 20.78 -10.07
N LEU A 266 13.59 20.15 -9.00
CA LEU A 266 13.80 18.73 -8.75
C LEU A 266 13.20 17.86 -9.86
N PHE A 267 12.02 18.21 -10.37
CA PHE A 267 11.30 17.39 -11.33
C PHE A 267 11.35 17.89 -12.79
N ASN A 268 11.92 19.07 -13.05
CA ASN A 268 12.18 19.54 -14.42
C ASN A 268 13.67 19.44 -14.77
N PRO A 269 14.11 18.43 -15.55
CA PRO A 269 15.53 18.23 -15.89
C PRO A 269 16.18 19.46 -16.53
N ASP A 270 15.39 20.28 -17.23
CA ASP A 270 15.86 21.47 -17.95
C ASP A 270 16.03 22.71 -17.05
N SER A 271 15.67 22.61 -15.76
CA SER A 271 15.73 23.72 -14.81
C SER A 271 17.12 23.97 -14.24
N ASN A 272 17.55 25.23 -14.25
CA ASN A 272 18.81 25.70 -13.63
C ASN A 272 18.56 26.55 -12.37
N LEU A 273 17.38 26.43 -11.74
CA LEU A 273 17.01 27.28 -10.59
C LEU A 273 17.86 27.04 -9.34
N VAL A 274 18.47 25.88 -9.20
CA VAL A 274 19.37 25.53 -8.09
C VAL A 274 20.73 25.18 -8.67
N GLU A 275 21.70 26.04 -8.42
CA GLU A 275 23.12 25.80 -8.71
C GLU A 275 23.83 25.50 -7.40
N ASN A 276 23.88 24.23 -7.02
CA ASN A 276 24.54 23.81 -5.79
C ASN A 276 25.34 22.53 -6.02
N LYS A 277 26.63 22.55 -5.67
CA LYS A 277 27.52 21.40 -5.82
C LYS A 277 27.08 20.17 -5.03
N LYS A 278 26.42 20.36 -3.88
CA LYS A 278 25.91 19.28 -3.02
C LYS A 278 24.61 18.69 -3.57
N TYR A 279 23.75 19.50 -4.18
CA TYR A 279 22.45 19.06 -4.71
C TYR A 279 22.55 18.88 -6.22
N ASN A 280 23.13 17.74 -6.62
CA ASN A 280 23.41 17.43 -8.02
C ASN A 280 22.56 16.26 -8.52
N ARG A 281 21.60 16.56 -9.41
CA ARG A 281 20.71 15.57 -10.05
C ARG A 281 21.47 14.57 -10.91
N LYS A 282 22.52 15.02 -11.60
CA LYS A 282 23.35 14.18 -12.46
C LYS A 282 24.06 13.12 -11.62
N THR A 283 24.69 13.51 -10.52
CA THR A 283 25.36 12.56 -9.61
C THR A 283 24.40 11.50 -9.05
N VAL A 284 23.14 11.88 -8.77
CA VAL A 284 22.11 10.92 -8.36
C VAL A 284 21.77 9.95 -9.50
N LEU A 285 21.53 10.47 -10.70
CA LEU A 285 21.18 9.64 -11.86
C LEU A 285 22.34 8.73 -12.30
N ASP A 286 23.57 9.21 -12.32
CA ASP A 286 24.77 8.42 -12.65
C ASP A 286 24.88 7.17 -11.75
N LYS A 287 24.43 7.27 -10.51
CA LYS A 287 24.44 6.16 -9.55
C LYS A 287 23.25 5.22 -9.70
N TRP A 288 22.05 5.76 -9.93
CA TRP A 288 20.80 5.01 -9.76
C TRP A 288 20.03 4.75 -11.05
N TYR A 289 20.47 5.29 -12.18
CA TYR A 289 19.85 5.11 -13.50
C TYR A 289 20.86 4.54 -14.50
N GLN A 290 20.56 3.37 -15.04
CA GLN A 290 21.43 2.65 -15.97
C GLN A 290 20.57 1.99 -17.05
N ASN A 291 20.93 2.15 -18.32
CA ASN A 291 20.32 1.45 -19.46
C ASN A 291 18.78 1.58 -19.56
N GLY A 292 18.21 2.75 -19.27
CA GLY A 292 16.75 2.95 -19.33
C GLY A 292 15.99 2.46 -18.10
N GLU A 293 16.69 2.15 -17.01
CA GLU A 293 16.12 1.59 -15.80
C GLU A 293 16.65 2.31 -14.56
N ILE A 294 15.77 2.57 -13.59
CA ILE A 294 16.19 3.00 -12.26
C ILE A 294 16.27 1.81 -11.31
N PHE A 295 17.23 1.90 -10.38
CA PHE A 295 17.41 0.98 -9.26
C PHE A 295 17.29 1.78 -7.98
N SER A 296 16.30 1.48 -7.14
CA SER A 296 16.14 2.18 -5.85
C SER A 296 17.04 1.55 -4.77
N PRO A 297 17.33 2.27 -3.66
CA PRO A 297 17.96 1.69 -2.48
C PRO A 297 17.24 0.44 -1.93
N TYR A 298 15.92 0.36 -2.13
CA TYR A 298 15.08 -0.78 -1.75
C TYR A 298 15.09 -1.90 -2.79
N LYS A 299 16.05 -1.90 -3.71
CA LYS A 299 16.25 -2.90 -4.78
C LYS A 299 15.08 -2.96 -5.78
N ARG A 300 14.20 -1.96 -5.80
CA ARG A 300 13.14 -1.85 -6.82
C ARG A 300 13.76 -1.50 -8.16
N LYS A 301 13.27 -2.15 -9.21
CA LYS A 301 13.69 -1.92 -10.59
C LYS A 301 12.51 -1.38 -11.39
N ILE A 302 12.69 -0.24 -12.07
CA ILE A 302 11.63 0.36 -12.91
C ILE A 302 12.22 0.81 -14.24
N LYS A 303 11.64 0.36 -15.35
CA LYS A 303 11.97 0.85 -16.69
C LYS A 303 11.33 2.23 -16.89
N VAL A 304 12.14 3.23 -17.27
CA VAL A 304 11.69 4.62 -17.39
C VAL A 304 12.62 5.40 -18.33
N GLU A 305 12.07 6.38 -19.04
CA GLU A 305 12.87 7.33 -19.81
C GLU A 305 13.70 8.25 -18.90
N GLU A 306 14.88 8.65 -19.36
CA GLU A 306 15.83 9.46 -18.58
C GLU A 306 15.18 10.74 -18.03
N ARG A 307 14.34 11.40 -18.84
CA ARG A 307 13.64 12.63 -18.44
C ARG A 307 12.79 12.48 -17.18
N LYS A 308 12.24 11.28 -16.93
CA LYS A 308 11.40 10.97 -15.77
C LYS A 308 12.14 10.19 -14.68
N ALA A 309 13.37 9.74 -14.95
CA ALA A 309 14.11 8.82 -14.08
C ALA A 309 14.24 9.35 -12.65
N LEU A 310 14.63 10.62 -12.47
CA LEU A 310 14.80 11.20 -11.14
C LEU A 310 13.48 11.26 -10.37
N SER A 311 12.40 11.66 -11.03
CA SER A 311 11.07 11.72 -10.42
C SER A 311 10.61 10.34 -9.98
N TYR A 312 10.75 9.33 -10.84
CA TYR A 312 10.38 7.95 -10.52
C TYR A 312 11.25 7.39 -9.39
N LEU A 313 12.55 7.68 -9.39
CA LEU A 313 13.47 7.23 -8.35
C LEU A 313 13.10 7.82 -6.99
N VAL A 314 12.87 9.12 -6.92
CA VAL A 314 12.46 9.81 -5.68
C VAL A 314 11.13 9.26 -5.20
N GLN A 315 10.09 9.25 -6.04
CA GLN A 315 8.75 8.81 -5.63
C GLN A 315 8.72 7.34 -5.19
N SER A 316 9.41 6.46 -5.91
CA SER A 316 9.46 5.04 -5.57
C SER A 316 10.24 4.79 -4.28
N THR A 317 11.37 5.47 -4.09
CA THR A 317 12.17 5.36 -2.87
C THR A 317 11.42 5.91 -1.65
N THR A 318 10.70 7.04 -1.81
CA THR A 318 9.84 7.59 -0.76
C THR A 318 8.77 6.58 -0.36
N ASN A 319 8.04 6.02 -1.34
CA ASN A 319 6.97 5.06 -1.08
C ASN A 319 7.49 3.77 -0.42
N ASP A 320 8.59 3.21 -0.93
CA ASP A 320 9.19 2.00 -0.36
C ASP A 320 9.65 2.25 1.09
N ARG A 321 10.18 3.43 1.40
CA ARG A 321 10.53 3.83 2.76
C ARG A 321 9.32 3.88 3.69
N ILE A 322 8.21 4.47 3.24
CA ILE A 322 6.99 4.58 4.06
C ILE A 322 6.47 3.18 4.39
N LEU A 323 6.42 2.30 3.39
CA LEU A 323 6.00 0.91 3.59
C LEU A 323 6.94 0.17 4.54
N ASP A 324 8.25 0.28 4.35
CA ASP A 324 9.28 -0.34 5.20
C ASP A 324 9.14 0.09 6.67
N ARG A 325 8.99 1.39 6.92
CA ARG A 325 8.77 1.94 8.28
C ARG A 325 7.43 1.53 8.86
N ALA A 326 6.38 1.47 8.05
CA ALA A 326 5.07 1.04 8.49
C ALA A 326 5.04 -0.46 8.84
N ILE A 327 5.76 -1.31 8.12
CA ILE A 327 5.91 -2.74 8.45
C ILE A 327 6.60 -2.89 9.82
N GLU A 328 7.66 -2.11 10.06
CA GLU A 328 8.38 -2.12 11.34
C GLU A 328 7.50 -1.63 12.50
N ILE A 329 6.69 -0.59 12.27
CA ILE A 329 5.68 -0.12 13.24
C ILE A 329 4.59 -1.17 13.44
N ASP A 330 4.10 -1.84 12.40
CA ASP A 330 3.06 -2.88 12.54
C ASP A 330 3.55 -4.03 13.43
N ALA A 331 4.82 -4.42 13.27
CA ALA A 331 5.46 -5.43 14.10
C ALA A 331 5.60 -4.97 15.57
N LEU A 332 5.94 -3.69 15.81
CA LEU A 332 5.97 -3.11 17.16
C LEU A 332 4.58 -3.13 17.84
N LEU A 333 3.52 -2.95 17.05
CA LEU A 333 2.13 -2.92 17.50
C LEU A 333 1.50 -4.32 17.62
N GLU A 334 2.23 -5.40 17.32
CA GLU A 334 1.70 -6.75 17.42
C GLU A 334 1.29 -7.08 18.87
N GLY A 335 0.06 -7.59 19.04
CA GLY A 335 -0.52 -7.86 20.37
C GLY A 335 -1.05 -6.62 21.11
N ARG A 336 -0.96 -5.43 20.53
CA ARG A 336 -1.52 -4.18 21.08
C ARG A 336 -2.91 -3.88 20.52
N LYS A 337 -3.61 -2.92 21.14
CA LYS A 337 -4.91 -2.43 20.61
C LYS A 337 -4.72 -1.46 19.45
N SER A 338 -3.61 -0.72 19.44
CA SER A 338 -3.28 0.17 18.34
C SER A 338 -2.89 -0.60 17.08
N TYR A 339 -3.26 -0.06 15.92
CA TYR A 339 -2.90 -0.65 14.62
C TYR A 339 -2.81 0.40 13.52
N ILE A 340 -2.07 0.12 12.45
CA ILE A 340 -2.06 0.98 11.25
C ILE A 340 -3.43 0.88 10.58
N ALA A 341 -4.12 2.01 10.49
CA ALA A 341 -5.47 2.13 9.98
C ALA A 341 -5.49 2.29 8.45
N PHE A 342 -4.65 3.19 7.94
CA PHE A 342 -4.55 3.49 6.51
C PHE A 342 -3.33 4.36 6.20
N PHE A 343 -3.00 4.44 4.92
CA PHE A 343 -2.00 5.33 4.31
C PHE A 343 -2.68 6.46 3.52
N ILE A 344 -2.11 7.66 3.58
CA ILE A 344 -2.45 8.78 2.69
C ILE A 344 -1.17 9.32 2.05
N HIS A 345 -0.89 8.89 0.82
CA HIS A 345 0.36 9.25 0.13
C HIS A 345 1.60 8.95 0.98
N ASP A 346 2.25 9.98 1.52
CA ASP A 346 3.42 9.94 2.38
C ASP A 346 3.14 9.88 3.89
N GLU A 347 1.86 9.79 4.25
CA GLU A 347 1.39 9.73 5.63
C GLU A 347 0.99 8.31 6.05
N VAL A 348 1.26 7.98 7.31
CA VAL A 348 0.75 6.77 7.98
C VAL A 348 -0.22 7.19 9.09
N ALA A 349 -1.44 6.64 9.05
CA ALA A 349 -2.43 6.81 10.10
C ALA A 349 -2.50 5.56 10.98
N ILE A 350 -2.38 5.74 12.29
CA ILE A 350 -2.53 4.69 13.29
C ILE A 350 -3.82 4.96 14.07
N ASP A 351 -4.69 3.96 14.16
CA ASP A 351 -5.84 3.96 15.08
C ASP A 351 -5.28 3.61 16.46
N PHE A 352 -5.08 4.64 17.28
CA PHE A 352 -4.21 4.59 18.45
C PHE A 352 -5.02 4.53 19.75
N ALA A 353 -4.70 3.54 20.58
CA ALA A 353 -5.25 3.39 21.91
C ALA A 353 -4.42 4.16 22.93
N GLN A 354 -5.09 4.85 23.84
CA GLN A 354 -4.45 5.68 24.87
C GLN A 354 -3.51 4.87 25.78
N GLU A 355 -3.78 3.57 25.95
CA GLU A 355 -2.96 2.64 26.74
C GLU A 355 -1.60 2.33 26.11
N ASP A 356 -1.44 2.49 24.79
CA ASP A 356 -0.20 2.22 24.06
C ASP A 356 0.71 3.47 23.97
N LYS A 357 0.43 4.52 24.76
CA LYS A 357 1.15 5.81 24.73
C LYS A 357 2.66 5.65 24.97
N ASP A 358 3.07 4.63 25.71
CA ASP A 358 4.47 4.28 25.97
C ASP A 358 5.24 3.96 24.68
N LEU A 359 4.55 3.53 23.61
CA LEU A 359 5.17 3.22 22.32
C LEU A 359 5.43 4.46 21.45
N LEU A 360 4.86 5.63 21.76
CA LEU A 360 4.99 6.83 20.92
C LEU A 360 6.45 7.23 20.63
N PRO A 361 7.37 7.26 21.62
CA PRO A 361 8.77 7.58 21.35
C PRO A 361 9.41 6.59 20.37
N LYS A 362 9.08 5.30 20.48
CA LYS A 362 9.64 4.26 19.61
C LYS A 362 9.05 4.30 18.21
N ILE A 363 7.75 4.56 18.08
CA ILE A 363 7.08 4.80 16.80
C ILE A 363 7.75 5.98 16.06
N LYS A 364 7.99 7.08 16.79
CA LYS A 364 8.69 8.26 16.24
C LYS A 364 10.11 7.91 15.79
N GLU A 365 10.86 7.21 16.63
CA GLU A 365 12.24 6.79 16.31
C GLU A 365 12.28 5.95 15.03
N ILE A 366 11.39 4.97 14.91
CA ILE A 366 11.28 4.13 13.72
C ILE A 366 10.95 5.01 12.51
N PHE A 367 9.88 5.79 12.56
CA PHE A 367 9.45 6.58 11.41
C PHE A 367 10.52 7.60 10.96
N GLU A 368 11.20 8.25 11.91
CA GLU A 368 12.26 9.24 11.62
C GLU A 368 13.64 8.64 11.30
N TYR A 369 13.76 7.31 11.21
CA TYR A 369 15.04 6.61 11.02
C TYR A 369 15.89 7.19 9.88
N GLY A 370 17.17 7.47 10.14
CA GLY A 370 18.06 8.10 9.15
C GLY A 370 17.84 9.61 8.98
N GLY A 371 17.25 10.28 9.98
CA GLY A 371 17.12 11.74 10.03
C GLY A 371 15.94 12.30 9.24
N PHE A 372 14.97 11.46 8.86
CA PHE A 372 13.79 11.90 8.12
C PHE A 372 12.75 12.47 9.09
N LYS A 373 12.86 13.76 9.41
CA LYS A 373 11.93 14.39 10.34
C LYS A 373 10.48 14.30 9.89
N SER A 374 9.60 14.11 10.85
CA SER A 374 8.17 13.97 10.66
C SER A 374 7.39 14.89 11.60
N ASN A 375 6.23 15.32 11.15
CA ASN A 375 5.22 15.92 11.97
C ASN A 375 4.35 14.79 12.53
N ILE A 376 4.08 14.86 13.83
CA ILE A 376 3.21 13.89 14.50
C ILE A 376 2.01 14.64 15.03
N SER A 377 0.82 14.24 14.58
CA SER A 377 -0.42 14.89 14.97
C SER A 377 -1.42 13.87 15.50
N VAL A 378 -2.31 14.31 16.39
CA VAL A 378 -3.37 13.49 16.98
C VAL A 378 -4.74 14.15 16.85
N GLY A 379 -5.80 13.34 16.72
CA GLY A 379 -7.16 13.86 16.74
C GLY A 379 -8.23 12.79 16.83
N ARG A 380 -9.45 13.20 17.16
CA ARG A 380 -10.65 12.32 17.20
C ARG A 380 -11.34 12.16 15.85
N ASP A 381 -10.81 12.83 14.84
CA ASP A 381 -11.10 12.57 13.44
C ASP A 381 -9.89 12.92 12.59
N TYR A 382 -9.87 12.43 11.36
CA TYR A 382 -8.70 12.58 10.49
C TYR A 382 -8.64 13.95 9.77
N TYR A 383 -9.45 14.92 10.19
CA TYR A 383 -9.42 16.30 9.68
C TYR A 383 -8.90 17.28 10.74
N ASN A 384 -9.41 17.19 11.96
CA ASN A 384 -9.11 18.06 13.10
C ASN A 384 -7.93 17.50 13.91
N LEU A 385 -6.79 17.33 13.25
CA LEU A 385 -5.56 16.86 13.88
C LEU A 385 -4.81 18.04 14.54
N ARG A 386 -4.16 17.79 15.66
CA ARG A 386 -3.32 18.74 16.39
C ARG A 386 -1.92 18.15 16.56
N GLU A 387 -0.91 18.94 16.24
CA GLU A 387 0.48 18.55 16.40
C GLU A 387 0.80 18.29 17.88
N LEU A 388 1.58 17.24 18.16
CA LEU A 388 2.00 16.81 19.50
C LEU A 388 3.21 17.57 20.04
#